data_AF-A0A7S1Z027-F1
#
_entry.id   AF-A0A7S1Z027-F1
#
_cell.length_a   1.000
_cell.length_b   1.000
_cell.length_c   1.000
_cell.angle_alpha   90.00
_cell.angle_beta   90.00
_cell.angle_gamma   90.00
#
_symmetry.space_group_name_H-M   'P 1'
#
loop_
_entity.id
_entity.type
_entity.pdbx_description
1 polymer ?
#
loop_
_entity_poly.entity_id
_entity_poly.type
_entity_poly.pdbx_seq_one_letter_code
_entity_poly.pdbx_strand_id
1 'polypeptide(L)'
;ARACIAHLIPKFVLLSAGCVTRPNALGTRLVNKLTELSKWYGDCDWMDAKVAGEAIVRDLYQTAPANANVAYSIVRTAAALSDKLPVNADELLVLQGDVYSSAEPISRENVAHMVIATLLKGKSTDSTTIEVCPAKRLYKNDEANFLDVLSLPWITQTKTLDLPPELVHGTSQSYSTLLDNLVVDKDMQKFYGSIISTYRGEGIRHVQEFSCVGPASA
;
A
#
# COMPACT_ATOMS: atom_id res chain seq x y z
N ALA A 1 5.27 14.86 4.71
CA ALA A 1 5.39 14.52 6.16
C ALA A 1 6.04 15.65 6.98
N ARG A 2 7.37 15.85 7.00
CA ARG A 2 8.01 16.86 7.86
C ARG A 2 7.39 18.26 7.74
N ALA A 3 7.23 18.76 6.51
CA ALA A 3 6.59 20.05 6.26
C ALA A 3 5.13 20.08 6.75
N CYS A 4 4.36 19.01 6.50
CA CYS A 4 2.97 18.90 6.97
C CYS A 4 2.88 19.00 8.49
N ILE A 5 3.78 18.33 9.22
CA ILE A 5 3.86 18.39 10.68
C ILE A 5 4.23 19.81 11.14
N ALA A 6 5.26 20.41 10.53
CA ALA A 6 5.72 21.76 10.86
C ALA A 6 4.65 22.84 10.64
N HIS A 7 3.80 22.66 9.63
CA HIS A 7 2.69 23.56 9.31
C HIS A 7 1.34 23.13 9.92
N LEU A 8 1.33 22.15 10.84
CA LEU A 8 0.12 21.65 11.51
C LEU A 8 -1.00 21.25 10.53
N ILE A 9 -0.62 20.67 9.39
CA ILE A 9 -1.58 20.16 8.42
C ILE A 9 -2.31 18.98 9.06
N PRO A 10 -3.65 19.04 9.23
CA PRO A 10 -4.36 18.06 10.06
C PRO A 10 -4.21 16.63 9.59
N LYS A 11 -4.09 16.42 8.27
CA LYS A 11 -4.03 15.10 7.67
C LYS A 11 -3.12 15.06 6.45
N PHE A 12 -2.25 14.05 6.41
CA PHE A 12 -1.40 13.72 5.28
C PHE A 12 -1.72 12.31 4.77
N VAL A 13 -2.05 12.16 3.50
CA VAL A 13 -2.23 10.84 2.88
C VAL A 13 -1.06 10.56 1.96
N LEU A 14 -0.35 9.48 2.23
CA LEU A 14 0.74 8.98 1.38
C LEU A 14 0.17 7.93 0.42
N LEU A 15 0.31 8.16 -0.88
CA LEU A 15 0.08 7.13 -1.89
C LEU A 15 1.36 6.30 -2.08
N SER A 16 1.24 5.00 -1.85
CA SER A 16 2.31 4.01 -2.01
C SER A 16 1.88 2.89 -2.96
N ALA A 17 2.76 1.92 -3.19
CA ALA A 17 2.44 0.72 -3.97
C ALA A 17 1.91 -0.39 -3.07
N GLY A 18 1.25 -1.41 -3.62
CA GLY A 18 1.02 -2.69 -2.95
C GLY A 18 2.24 -3.61 -3.09
N CYS A 19 2.25 -4.76 -2.41
CA CYS A 19 3.35 -5.75 -2.38
C CYS A 19 4.67 -5.27 -1.77
N VAL A 20 4.74 -4.02 -1.29
CA VAL A 20 6.01 -3.40 -0.90
C VAL A 20 6.63 -4.09 0.32
N THR A 21 5.84 -4.61 1.24
CA THR A 21 6.34 -5.03 2.56
C THR A 21 6.89 -6.44 2.61
N ARG A 22 6.93 -7.19 1.51
CA ARG A 22 7.55 -8.52 1.48
C ARG A 22 8.80 -8.51 0.60
N PRO A 23 9.98 -8.13 1.14
CA PRO A 23 11.23 -8.10 0.37
C PRO A 23 11.60 -9.49 -0.20
N ASN A 24 11.11 -10.56 0.44
CA ASN A 24 11.32 -11.94 -0.01
C ASN A 24 10.28 -12.42 -1.04
N ALA A 25 9.21 -11.68 -1.30
CA ALA A 25 8.23 -12.06 -2.31
C ALA A 25 8.89 -12.04 -3.69
N LEU A 26 8.60 -13.04 -4.51
CA LEU A 26 9.19 -13.18 -5.85
C LEU A 26 8.93 -11.94 -6.71
N GLY A 27 7.73 -11.34 -6.59
CA GLY A 27 7.37 -10.09 -7.28
C GLY A 27 8.29 -8.93 -6.91
N THR A 28 8.51 -8.70 -5.61
CA THR A 28 9.42 -7.65 -5.11
C THR A 28 10.85 -7.88 -5.56
N ARG A 29 11.36 -9.11 -5.41
CA ARG A 29 12.72 -9.49 -5.86
C ARG A 29 12.92 -9.31 -7.36
N LEU A 30 11.91 -9.65 -8.16
CA LEU A 30 11.98 -9.50 -9.60
C LEU A 30 11.88 -8.04 -10.03
N VAL A 31 10.95 -7.26 -9.46
CA VAL A 31 10.87 -5.83 -9.74
C VAL A 31 12.19 -5.16 -9.41
N ASN A 32 12.73 -5.38 -8.19
CA ASN A 32 14.04 -4.86 -7.79
C ASN A 32 15.14 -5.29 -8.78
N LYS A 33 15.20 -6.58 -9.16
CA LYS A 33 16.16 -7.09 -10.17
C LYS A 33 15.98 -6.49 -11.57
N LEU A 34 14.74 -6.21 -12.00
CA LEU A 34 14.46 -5.54 -13.27
C LEU A 34 14.86 -4.06 -13.21
N THR A 35 14.70 -3.39 -12.06
CA THR A 35 15.23 -2.04 -11.83
C THR A 35 16.76 -2.02 -11.86
N GLU A 36 17.44 -2.95 -11.18
CA GLU A 36 18.90 -3.11 -11.24
C GLU A 36 19.38 -3.28 -12.69
N LEU A 37 18.68 -4.12 -13.47
CA LEU A 37 18.97 -4.33 -14.89
C LEU A 37 18.69 -3.08 -15.74
N SER A 38 17.68 -2.30 -15.38
CA SER A 38 17.29 -1.14 -16.16
C SER A 38 18.33 -0.01 -16.09
N LYS A 39 19.14 0.14 -15.03
CA LYS A 39 20.07 1.28 -14.81
C LYS A 39 19.46 2.69 -14.92
N TRP A 40 18.16 2.84 -15.19
CA TRP A 40 17.53 4.13 -15.49
C TRP A 40 17.39 5.05 -14.27
N TYR A 41 17.55 4.51 -13.05
CA TYR A 41 17.31 5.23 -11.80
C TYR A 41 18.39 5.00 -10.72
N GLY A 42 19.59 4.63 -11.13
CA GLY A 42 20.69 4.28 -10.21
C GLY A 42 20.50 2.95 -9.48
N ASP A 43 21.35 2.67 -8.49
CA ASP A 43 21.33 1.45 -7.65
C ASP A 43 20.19 1.45 -6.61
N CYS A 44 19.02 1.98 -6.96
CA CYS A 44 17.90 2.14 -6.02
C CYS A 44 16.83 1.07 -6.26
N ASP A 45 16.66 0.21 -5.26
CA ASP A 45 15.53 -0.71 -5.14
C ASP A 45 14.26 0.10 -4.83
N TRP A 46 13.42 0.38 -5.84
CA TRP A 46 12.28 1.31 -5.69
C TRP A 46 11.25 0.85 -4.66
N MET A 47 11.04 -0.46 -4.54
CA MET A 47 10.10 -1.01 -3.56
C MET A 47 10.64 -0.83 -2.15
N ASP A 48 11.93 -1.09 -1.95
CA ASP A 48 12.62 -0.88 -0.68
C ASP A 48 12.57 0.60 -0.26
N ALA A 49 12.81 1.52 -1.21
CA ALA A 49 12.70 2.96 -0.97
C ALA A 49 11.27 3.39 -0.58
N LYS A 50 10.24 2.78 -1.17
CA LYS A 50 8.84 3.01 -0.79
C LYS A 50 8.56 2.51 0.62
N VAL A 51 8.96 1.28 0.98
CA VAL A 51 8.77 0.76 2.34
C VAL A 51 9.47 1.63 3.37
N ALA A 52 10.72 1.97 3.11
CA ALA A 52 11.51 2.76 4.02
C ALA A 52 10.95 4.21 4.13
N GLY A 53 10.44 4.76 3.04
CA GLY A 53 9.69 6.02 3.04
C GLY A 53 8.42 5.97 3.89
N GLU A 54 7.63 4.89 3.78
CA GLU A 54 6.47 4.70 4.65
C GLU A 54 6.86 4.59 6.13
N ALA A 55 7.90 3.80 6.46
CA ALA A 55 8.40 3.66 7.83
C ALA A 55 8.82 5.02 8.42
N ILE A 56 9.54 5.83 7.64
CA ILE A 56 9.91 7.20 8.05
C ILE A 56 8.67 8.06 8.30
N VAL A 57 7.63 7.97 7.47
CA VAL A 57 6.38 8.69 7.71
C VAL A 57 5.76 8.25 9.04
N ARG A 58 5.65 6.95 9.30
CA ARG A 58 5.11 6.43 10.56
C ARG A 58 5.89 6.96 11.76
N ASP A 59 7.22 6.92 11.71
CA ASP A 59 8.09 7.39 12.80
C ASP A 59 8.01 8.91 13.03
N LEU A 60 7.94 9.70 11.95
CA LEU A 60 7.77 11.15 12.04
C LEU A 60 6.45 11.54 12.72
N TYR A 61 5.36 10.84 12.42
CA TYR A 61 4.06 11.11 13.03
C TYR A 61 3.94 10.53 14.45
N GLN A 62 4.62 9.42 14.76
CA GLN A 62 4.70 8.87 16.11
C GLN A 62 5.46 9.79 17.07
N THR A 63 6.47 10.50 16.57
CA THR A 63 7.29 11.45 17.35
C THR A 63 6.78 12.90 17.27
N ALA A 64 5.68 13.14 16.55
CA ALA A 64 5.09 14.47 16.45
C ALA A 64 4.59 14.95 17.84
N PRO A 65 4.65 16.26 18.14
CA PRO A 65 4.12 16.79 19.39
C PRO A 65 2.65 16.41 19.58
N ALA A 66 2.28 15.91 20.77
CA ALA A 66 0.92 15.43 21.04
C ALA A 66 -0.17 16.49 20.82
N ASN A 67 0.18 17.78 20.92
CA ASN A 67 -0.70 18.92 20.68
C ASN A 67 -0.81 19.32 19.20
N ALA A 68 -0.04 18.73 18.30
CA ALA A 68 -0.03 19.13 16.89
C ALA A 68 -1.33 18.78 16.14
N ASN A 69 -2.15 17.85 16.68
CA ASN A 69 -3.38 17.37 16.05
C ASN A 69 -3.19 17.02 14.56
N VAL A 70 -2.09 16.31 14.27
CA VAL A 70 -1.71 15.87 12.93
C VAL A 70 -1.83 14.35 12.83
N ALA A 71 -2.31 13.88 11.68
CA ALA A 71 -2.44 12.45 11.39
C ALA A 71 -1.89 12.11 10.00
N TYR A 72 -1.60 10.83 9.79
CA TYR A 72 -1.28 10.28 8.49
C TYR A 72 -2.21 9.12 8.12
N SER A 73 -2.31 8.81 6.84
CA SER A 73 -2.84 7.55 6.33
C SER A 73 -1.98 7.11 5.15
N ILE A 74 -1.87 5.81 4.91
CA ILE A 74 -1.14 5.26 3.77
C ILE A 74 -2.14 4.49 2.90
N VAL A 75 -2.23 4.89 1.63
CA VAL A 75 -3.04 4.19 0.62
C VAL A 75 -2.08 3.47 -0.31
N ARG A 76 -2.21 2.16 -0.42
CA ARG A 76 -1.44 1.30 -1.30
C ARG A 76 -2.30 0.80 -2.43
N THR A 77 -1.74 0.75 -3.64
CA THR A 77 -2.40 0.11 -4.78
C THR A 77 -2.02 -1.36 -4.82
N ALA A 78 -2.88 -2.26 -4.36
CA ALA A 78 -2.66 -3.71 -4.41
C ALA A 78 -2.86 -4.29 -5.82
N ALA A 79 -2.76 -3.44 -6.85
CA ALA A 79 -2.90 -3.76 -8.27
C ALA A 79 -2.06 -2.78 -9.08
N ALA A 80 -1.70 -3.17 -10.30
CA ALA A 80 -1.10 -2.23 -11.26
C ALA A 80 -2.07 -1.08 -11.58
N LEU A 81 -1.54 0.13 -11.74
CA LEU A 81 -2.34 1.27 -12.19
C LEU A 81 -2.69 1.14 -13.66
N SER A 82 -3.87 1.65 -14.02
CA SER A 82 -4.42 1.59 -15.38
C SER A 82 -5.22 2.84 -15.72
N ASP A 83 -5.30 3.12 -17.01
CA ASP A 83 -6.14 4.19 -17.58
C ASP A 83 -7.51 3.66 -18.05
N LYS A 84 -7.86 2.42 -17.67
CA LYS A 84 -9.23 1.88 -17.81
C LYS A 84 -10.21 2.76 -17.02
N LEU A 85 -11.47 2.75 -17.46
CA LEU A 85 -12.57 3.38 -16.73
C LEU A 85 -12.64 2.87 -15.28
N PRO A 86 -13.00 3.74 -14.32
CA PRO A 86 -13.20 3.30 -12.95
C PRO A 86 -14.32 2.29 -12.84
N VAL A 87 -14.17 1.38 -11.88
CA VAL A 87 -15.25 0.51 -11.43
C VAL A 87 -16.01 1.17 -10.28
N ASN A 88 -17.18 0.64 -9.95
CA ASN A 88 -17.95 1.12 -8.80
C ASN A 88 -17.28 0.69 -7.48
N ALA A 89 -17.65 1.37 -6.38
CA ALA A 89 -17.07 1.08 -5.06
C ALA A 89 -17.34 -0.36 -4.58
N ASP A 90 -18.45 -0.98 -4.99
CA ASP A 90 -18.83 -2.35 -4.64
C ASP A 90 -18.02 -3.41 -5.39
N GLU A 91 -17.34 -3.00 -6.47
CA GLU A 91 -16.37 -3.83 -7.19
C GLU A 91 -14.93 -3.67 -6.66
N LEU A 92 -14.72 -2.77 -5.71
CA LEU A 92 -13.44 -2.59 -5.03
C LEU A 92 -13.38 -3.42 -3.75
N LEU A 93 -12.14 -3.74 -3.38
CA LEU A 93 -11.79 -4.38 -2.14
C LEU A 93 -10.72 -3.54 -1.45
N VAL A 94 -10.98 -3.22 -0.18
CA VAL A 94 -10.02 -2.61 0.73
C VAL A 94 -9.52 -3.69 1.69
N LEU A 95 -8.21 -3.86 1.73
CA LEU A 95 -7.50 -4.83 2.55
C LEU A 95 -6.55 -4.13 3.51
N GLN A 96 -6.17 -4.82 4.59
CA GLN A 96 -5.09 -4.41 5.47
C GLN A 96 -4.14 -5.59 5.73
N GLY A 97 -2.83 -5.37 5.60
CA GLY A 97 -1.80 -6.34 6.02
C GLY A 97 -0.86 -6.87 4.93
N ASP A 98 -0.98 -6.37 3.70
CA ASP A 98 -0.14 -6.73 2.54
C ASP A 98 -0.09 -8.24 2.29
N VAL A 99 -1.26 -8.88 2.40
CA VAL A 99 -1.41 -10.33 2.26
C VAL A 99 -1.87 -10.72 0.87
N TYR A 100 -2.68 -9.89 0.22
CA TYR A 100 -3.21 -10.17 -1.12
C TYR A 100 -2.98 -9.02 -2.08
N SER A 101 -2.87 -9.37 -3.35
CA SER A 101 -2.85 -8.43 -4.47
C SER A 101 -3.77 -8.89 -5.57
N SER A 102 -4.15 -7.99 -6.47
CA SER A 102 -4.97 -8.28 -7.63
C SER A 102 -4.14 -8.27 -8.91
N ALA A 103 -4.40 -9.24 -9.77
CA ALA A 103 -3.89 -9.26 -11.13
C ALA A 103 -4.69 -8.35 -12.07
N GLU A 104 -5.89 -7.92 -11.65
CA GLU A 104 -6.68 -6.95 -12.39
C GLU A 104 -6.17 -5.54 -12.07
N PRO A 105 -5.77 -4.75 -13.10
CA PRO A 105 -5.34 -3.38 -12.87
C PRO A 105 -6.45 -2.51 -12.28
N ILE A 106 -6.08 -1.60 -11.36
CA ILE A 106 -6.98 -0.60 -10.81
C ILE A 106 -6.89 0.72 -11.59
N SER A 107 -8.03 1.37 -11.82
CA SER A 107 -8.02 2.68 -12.48
C SER A 107 -7.37 3.74 -11.59
N ARG A 108 -6.70 4.72 -12.20
CA ARG A 108 -6.18 5.91 -11.48
C ARG A 108 -7.28 6.68 -10.76
N GLU A 109 -8.48 6.72 -11.34
CA GLU A 109 -9.63 7.42 -10.79
C GLU A 109 -10.16 6.74 -9.52
N ASN A 110 -10.24 5.40 -9.48
CA ASN A 110 -10.59 4.68 -8.24
C ASN A 110 -9.59 4.96 -7.11
N VAL A 111 -8.29 5.00 -7.43
CA VAL A 111 -7.23 5.33 -6.46
C VAL A 111 -7.36 6.77 -5.97
N ALA A 112 -7.62 7.72 -6.87
CA ALA A 112 -7.86 9.11 -6.51
C ALA A 112 -9.09 9.26 -5.59
N HIS A 113 -10.20 8.60 -5.92
CA HIS A 113 -11.39 8.56 -5.07
C HIS A 113 -11.11 7.96 -3.70
N MET A 114 -10.29 6.91 -3.62
CA MET A 114 -9.89 6.31 -2.34
C MET A 114 -9.06 7.29 -1.49
N VAL A 115 -8.11 8.01 -2.10
CA VAL A 115 -7.30 9.04 -1.41
C VAL A 115 -8.19 10.18 -0.91
N ILE A 116 -9.13 10.66 -1.73
CA ILE A 116 -10.08 11.71 -1.34
C ILE A 116 -10.99 11.23 -0.21
N ALA A 117 -11.55 10.02 -0.31
CA ALA A 117 -12.38 9.44 0.73
C ALA A 117 -11.62 9.31 2.05
N THR A 118 -10.35 8.88 1.99
CA THR A 118 -9.45 8.80 3.16
C THR A 118 -9.24 10.16 3.81
N LEU A 119 -9.03 11.22 3.02
CA LEU A 119 -8.92 12.59 3.53
C LEU A 119 -10.22 13.04 4.22
N LEU A 120 -11.37 12.83 3.57
CA LEU A 120 -12.68 13.29 4.04
C LEU A 120 -13.20 12.52 5.25
N LYS A 121 -12.86 11.23 5.41
CA LYS A 121 -13.29 10.42 6.53
C LYS A 121 -12.69 10.89 7.88
N GLY A 122 -11.64 11.71 7.84
CA GLY A 122 -11.02 12.26 9.03
C GLY A 122 -10.52 11.17 9.98
N LYS A 123 -10.85 11.28 11.26
CA LYS A 123 -10.28 10.44 12.33
C LYS A 123 -10.41 8.94 12.14
N SER A 124 -11.43 8.46 11.42
CA SER A 124 -11.64 7.03 11.21
C SER A 124 -10.57 6.34 10.37
N THR A 125 -9.74 7.11 9.66
CA THR A 125 -8.63 6.59 8.84
C THR A 125 -7.27 7.11 9.34
N ASP A 126 -7.21 7.68 10.54
CA ASP A 126 -5.95 8.19 11.07
C ASP A 126 -5.06 7.03 11.53
N SER A 127 -3.78 7.10 11.16
CA SER A 127 -2.77 6.06 11.41
C SER A 127 -3.17 4.69 10.87
N THR A 128 -3.78 4.65 9.69
CA THR A 128 -4.13 3.40 8.99
C THR A 128 -3.33 3.24 7.70
N THR A 129 -2.99 1.99 7.40
CA THR A 129 -2.53 1.55 6.09
C THR A 129 -3.63 0.74 5.43
N ILE A 130 -4.06 1.16 4.25
CA ILE A 130 -5.09 0.50 3.44
C ILE A 130 -4.54 0.12 2.08
N GLU A 131 -4.98 -1.02 1.57
CA GLU A 131 -4.65 -1.56 0.26
C GLU A 131 -5.93 -1.63 -0.57
N VAL A 132 -5.95 -0.97 -1.72
CA VAL A 132 -7.11 -0.97 -2.61
C VAL A 132 -6.81 -1.71 -3.91
N CYS A 133 -7.72 -2.59 -4.30
CA CYS A 133 -7.68 -3.31 -5.57
C CYS A 133 -9.10 -3.65 -6.05
N PRO A 134 -9.27 -4.07 -7.31
CA PRO A 134 -10.52 -4.69 -7.74
C PRO A 134 -10.71 -6.02 -7.00
N ALA A 135 -11.95 -6.34 -6.63
CA ALA A 135 -12.29 -7.59 -5.93
C ALA A 135 -12.08 -8.86 -6.79
N LYS A 136 -11.75 -8.70 -8.07
CA LYS A 136 -11.56 -9.79 -9.04
C LYS A 136 -10.08 -10.20 -9.08
N ARG A 137 -9.81 -11.50 -9.29
CA ARG A 137 -8.48 -12.07 -9.58
C ARG A 137 -7.43 -11.76 -8.50
N LEU A 138 -7.76 -12.07 -7.24
CA LEU A 138 -6.88 -11.92 -6.09
C LEU A 138 -5.92 -13.10 -5.98
N TYR A 139 -4.69 -12.85 -5.52
CA TYR A 139 -3.69 -13.85 -5.21
C TYR A 139 -2.98 -13.49 -3.90
N LYS A 140 -2.50 -14.50 -3.18
CA LYS A 140 -1.78 -14.31 -1.91
C LYS A 140 -0.31 -13.95 -2.20
N ASN A 141 0.23 -12.94 -1.53
CA ASN A 141 1.55 -12.35 -1.84
C ASN A 141 2.74 -13.30 -1.56
N ASP A 142 2.58 -14.36 -0.77
CA ASP A 142 3.59 -15.41 -0.55
C ASP A 142 3.49 -16.58 -1.55
N GLU A 143 2.32 -16.82 -2.12
CA GLU A 143 2.07 -17.80 -3.17
C GLU A 143 2.42 -17.16 -4.52
N ALA A 144 3.71 -16.96 -4.75
CA ALA A 144 4.20 -16.47 -6.03
C ALA A 144 3.91 -17.49 -7.16
N ASN A 145 2.84 -17.28 -7.92
CA ASN A 145 2.79 -17.71 -9.32
C ASN A 145 3.01 -16.50 -10.22
N PHE A 146 4.29 -16.16 -10.42
CA PHE A 146 4.71 -15.22 -11.47
C PHE A 146 4.19 -15.62 -12.86
N LEU A 147 3.87 -16.92 -13.07
CA LEU A 147 3.22 -17.42 -14.27
C LEU A 147 1.79 -16.89 -14.47
N ASP A 148 1.10 -16.47 -13.40
CA ASP A 148 -0.27 -15.94 -13.46
C ASP A 148 -0.27 -14.46 -13.87
N VAL A 149 0.76 -13.74 -13.46
CA VAL A 149 1.06 -12.36 -13.88
C VAL A 149 1.51 -12.34 -15.34
N LEU A 150 2.22 -13.37 -15.80
CA LEU A 150 2.78 -13.40 -17.14
C LEU A 150 1.79 -13.81 -18.23
N SER A 151 0.98 -14.88 -18.12
CA SER A 151 0.26 -15.37 -19.33
C SER A 151 -0.89 -16.38 -19.17
N LEU A 152 -1.64 -16.48 -18.06
CA LEU A 152 -2.67 -17.55 -17.93
C LEU A 152 -4.08 -17.04 -17.56
N PRO A 153 -5.03 -16.98 -18.52
CA PRO A 153 -6.39 -16.47 -18.31
C PRO A 153 -7.30 -17.34 -17.42
N TRP A 154 -6.90 -18.57 -17.10
CA TRP A 154 -7.72 -19.55 -16.36
C TRP A 154 -7.44 -19.63 -14.86
N ILE A 155 -6.52 -18.82 -14.33
CA ILE A 155 -6.26 -18.79 -12.89
C ILE A 155 -7.19 -17.76 -12.25
N THR A 156 -8.46 -18.16 -12.16
CA THR A 156 -9.41 -17.61 -11.21
C THR A 156 -9.17 -18.30 -9.87
N GLN A 157 -8.23 -17.80 -9.08
CA GLN A 157 -8.25 -18.12 -7.66
C GLN A 157 -9.31 -17.22 -7.00
N THR A 158 -10.57 -17.68 -7.00
CA THR A 158 -11.53 -17.29 -5.97
C THR A 158 -11.18 -18.07 -4.71
N LYS A 159 -10.05 -17.76 -4.07
CA LYS A 159 -9.76 -18.27 -2.75
C LYS A 159 -10.59 -17.44 -1.77
N THR A 160 -11.30 -18.09 -0.85
CA THR A 160 -11.79 -17.41 0.35
C THR A 160 -10.59 -16.71 0.98
N LEU A 161 -10.72 -15.41 1.25
CA LEU A 161 -9.65 -14.65 1.90
C LEU A 161 -9.45 -15.23 3.29
N ASP A 162 -8.27 -15.75 3.56
CA ASP A 162 -7.90 -16.31 4.86
C ASP A 162 -7.34 -15.16 5.74
N LEU A 163 -8.18 -14.14 5.89
CA LEU A 163 -7.94 -12.98 6.73
C LEU A 163 -9.10 -12.85 7.73
N PRO A 164 -8.81 -12.34 8.94
CA PRO A 164 -9.86 -11.86 9.82
C PRO A 164 -10.81 -10.91 9.06
N PRO A 165 -12.15 -11.08 9.19
CA PRO A 165 -13.14 -10.28 8.47
C PRO A 165 -12.96 -8.76 8.64
N GLU A 166 -12.46 -8.32 9.78
CA GLU A 166 -12.15 -6.93 10.11
C GLU A 166 -10.97 -6.35 9.33
N LEU A 167 -10.22 -7.16 8.58
CA LEU A 167 -9.15 -6.71 7.67
C LEU A 167 -9.59 -6.69 6.20
N VAL A 168 -10.84 -7.07 5.93
CA VAL A 168 -11.39 -7.24 4.58
C VAL A 168 -12.66 -6.41 4.46
N HIS A 169 -12.57 -5.31 3.72
CA HIS A 169 -13.66 -4.37 3.52
C HIS A 169 -14.06 -4.38 2.04
N GLY A 170 -15.22 -4.95 1.74
CA GLY A 170 -15.75 -5.02 0.37
C GLY A 170 -17.27 -4.86 0.34
N THR A 171 -17.86 -4.93 -0.85
CA THR A 171 -19.33 -4.95 -1.08
C THR A 171 -20.11 -3.68 -0.73
N SER A 172 -19.44 -2.54 -0.59
CA SER A 172 -20.11 -1.28 -0.28
C SER A 172 -20.35 -0.40 -1.50
N GLN A 173 -21.52 0.25 -1.57
CA GLN A 173 -21.84 1.22 -2.62
C GLN A 173 -21.11 2.56 -2.48
N SER A 174 -20.34 2.80 -1.40
CA SER A 174 -19.62 4.06 -1.21
C SER A 174 -18.17 3.85 -0.75
N TYR A 175 -17.26 4.69 -1.27
CA TYR A 175 -15.86 4.72 -0.84
C TYR A 175 -15.71 5.01 0.66
N SER A 176 -16.59 5.86 1.21
CA SER A 176 -16.57 6.21 2.63
C SER A 176 -16.82 4.99 3.53
N THR A 177 -17.75 4.12 3.13
CA THR A 177 -18.11 2.94 3.91
C THR A 177 -17.08 1.81 3.79
N LEU A 178 -16.33 1.74 2.68
CA LEU A 178 -15.16 0.86 2.57
C LEU A 178 -14.06 1.19 3.60
N LEU A 179 -14.10 2.40 4.17
CA LEU A 179 -13.13 2.89 5.14
C LEU A 179 -13.66 2.85 6.59
N ASP A 180 -14.80 2.21 6.83
CA ASP A 180 -15.32 2.01 8.18
C ASP A 180 -14.63 0.84 8.89
N ASN A 181 -14.46 0.98 10.20
CA ASN A 181 -13.91 -0.05 11.09
C ASN A 181 -12.49 -0.52 10.75
N LEU A 182 -11.69 0.34 10.10
CA LEU A 182 -10.28 0.05 9.85
C LEU A 182 -9.51 -0.10 11.15
N VAL A 183 -8.58 -1.05 11.15
CA VAL A 183 -7.65 -1.24 12.26
C VAL A 183 -6.46 -0.30 12.08
N VAL A 184 -6.11 0.42 13.15
CA VAL A 184 -4.95 1.33 13.14
C VAL A 184 -3.63 0.56 13.17
N ASP A 185 -2.59 1.10 12.55
CA ASP A 185 -1.29 0.45 12.35
C ASP A 185 -0.68 -0.10 13.66
N LYS A 186 -0.85 0.62 14.79
CA LYS A 186 -0.37 0.18 16.10
C LYS A 186 -1.04 -1.12 16.58
N ASP A 187 -2.31 -1.30 16.26
CA ASP A 187 -3.13 -2.42 16.68
C ASP A 187 -2.97 -3.59 15.70
N MET A 188 -2.76 -3.28 14.41
CA MET A 188 -2.42 -4.27 13.40
C MET A 188 -1.21 -5.12 13.79
N GLN A 189 -0.10 -4.49 14.17
CA GLN A 189 1.10 -5.23 14.59
C GLN A 189 0.87 -6.05 15.86
N LYS A 190 0.06 -5.52 16.80
CA LYS A 190 -0.20 -6.15 18.09
C LYS A 190 -1.06 -7.40 17.96
N PHE A 191 -2.10 -7.36 17.13
CA PHE A 191 -3.11 -8.42 17.04
C PHE A 191 -2.88 -9.38 15.88
N TYR A 192 -2.29 -8.91 14.78
CA TYR A 192 -2.17 -9.69 13.55
C TYR A 192 -0.72 -9.87 13.08
N GLY A 193 0.28 -9.54 13.91
CA GLY A 193 1.70 -9.63 13.55
C GLY A 193 2.19 -11.01 13.09
N SER A 194 1.43 -12.08 13.34
CA SER A 194 1.71 -13.43 12.82
C SER A 194 1.18 -13.69 11.40
N ILE A 195 0.27 -12.85 10.91
CA ILE A 195 -0.43 -12.98 9.61
C ILE A 195 0.09 -11.93 8.62
N ILE A 196 0.26 -10.71 9.10
CA ILE A 196 0.64 -9.56 8.29
C ILE A 196 2.15 -9.39 8.25
N SER A 197 2.65 -8.89 7.13
CA SER A 197 4.04 -8.45 7.08
C SER A 197 4.25 -7.28 8.04
N THR A 198 5.42 -7.21 8.69
CA THR A 198 5.83 -6.02 9.42
C THR A 198 5.84 -4.85 8.44
N TYR A 199 4.86 -3.93 8.55
CA TYR A 199 4.72 -2.74 7.69
C TYR A 199 5.98 -1.86 7.57
N ARG A 200 6.98 -2.14 8.41
CA ARG A 200 8.28 -1.47 8.50
C ARG A 200 9.36 -2.06 7.59
N GLY A 201 9.13 -3.21 6.95
CA GLY A 201 10.13 -3.84 6.07
C GLY A 201 11.39 -4.24 6.81
N GLU A 202 11.27 -5.06 7.86
CA GLU A 202 12.45 -5.57 8.56
C GLU A 202 13.43 -6.21 7.58
N GLY A 203 14.70 -5.77 7.60
CA GLY A 203 15.75 -6.20 6.68
C GLY A 203 15.90 -5.37 5.40
N ILE A 204 15.08 -4.33 5.20
CA ILE A 204 15.23 -3.39 4.09
C ILE A 204 16.25 -2.30 4.42
N ARG A 205 17.12 -1.97 3.45
CA ARG A 205 18.14 -0.91 3.56
C ARG A 205 17.50 0.44 3.92
N HIS A 206 18.13 1.17 4.84
CA HIS A 206 17.59 2.46 5.29
C HIS A 206 17.67 3.52 4.19
N VAL A 207 16.74 4.48 4.16
CA VAL A 207 16.70 5.51 3.09
C VAL A 207 17.99 6.33 2.98
N GLN A 208 18.73 6.46 4.08
CA GLN A 208 20.02 7.16 4.10
C GLN A 208 21.10 6.46 3.26
N GLU A 209 20.88 5.20 2.88
CA GLU A 209 21.76 4.41 2.02
C GLU A 209 21.36 4.48 0.53
N PHE A 210 20.19 5.05 0.21
CA PHE A 210 19.81 5.29 -1.19
C PHE A 210 20.47 6.57 -1.69
N SER A 211 21.60 6.44 -2.39
CA SER A 211 22.20 7.50 -3.18
C SER A 211 21.39 7.73 -4.47
N CYS A 212 20.12 8.12 -4.33
CA CYS A 212 19.29 8.56 -5.44
C CYS A 212 19.70 9.96 -5.88
N VAL A 213 20.88 10.08 -6.49
CA VAL A 213 21.18 11.25 -7.32
C VAL A 213 20.37 11.03 -8.58
N GLY A 214 19.22 11.69 -8.69
CA GLY A 214 18.48 11.70 -9.95
C GLY A 214 19.42 12.13 -11.09
N PRO A 215 19.17 11.72 -12.35
CA PRO A 215 19.94 12.27 -13.46
C PRO A 215 19.84 13.80 -13.33
N ALA A 216 21.00 14.46 -13.20
CA ALA A 216 21.07 15.90 -13.27
C ALA A 216 20.31 16.30 -14.54
N SER A 217 19.24 17.08 -14.37
CA SER A 217 18.43 17.58 -15.47
C SER A 217 19.38 18.20 -16.50
N ALA A 218 19.41 17.63 -17.71
CA ALA A 218 20.07 18.21 -18.87
C ALA A 218 19.23 19.35 -19.45
#